data_AF-A0A0F8XU84-F1
#
_entry.id   AF-A0A0F8XU84-F1
#
_cell.length_a   1.000
_cell.length_b   1.000
_cell.length_c   1.000
_cell.angle_alpha   90.00
_cell.angle_beta   90.00
_cell.angle_gamma   90.00
#
_symmetry.space_group_name_H-M   'P 1'
#
loop_
_entity.id
_entity.type
_entity.pdbx_description
1 polymer ?
#
loop_
_entity_poly.entity_id
_entity_poly.type
_entity_poly.pdbx_seq_one_letter_code
_entity_poly.pdbx_strand_id
1 'polypeptide(L)'
;FAIGLEYPNLITKVFENSDWEDAEINLKNELNKQFKPVEILGQIVQNADWHYDGIDTSPAPGLDASIGKAIETLTGKAFGSTTTLSACALLTKVIKNLDIKSCGYSGLMLPIIEDTVLAQRAMAANYTVEELLLFSSVSGTGLDVVPISGSTSKETIEGIYRDVAFLSIKYFNKALSARLFPIPGKTVGDTIHFDNPYLTSSVIMPLD
;
A
#
# COMPACT_ATOMS: atom_id res chain seq x y z
N PHE A 1 -2.01 19.17 12.28
CA PHE A 1 -2.95 18.11 11.94
C PHE A 1 -2.83 17.84 10.45
N ALA A 2 -2.89 16.58 10.08
CA ALA A 2 -2.84 16.09 8.71
C ALA A 2 -4.11 15.29 8.40
N ILE A 3 -4.39 15.09 7.12
CA ILE A 3 -5.55 14.31 6.65
C ILE A 3 -5.05 13.09 5.89
N GLY A 4 -5.52 11.90 6.28
CA GLY A 4 -5.40 10.67 5.47
C GLY A 4 -6.74 10.35 4.81
N LEU A 5 -6.71 9.73 3.63
CA LEU A 5 -7.92 9.47 2.84
C LEU A 5 -7.98 7.99 2.43
N GLU A 6 -9.18 7.41 2.53
CA GLU A 6 -9.53 6.13 1.92
C GLU A 6 -10.09 6.41 0.52
N TYR A 7 -9.37 5.99 -0.53
CA TYR A 7 -9.75 6.25 -1.92
C TYR A 7 -9.29 5.24 -3.00
N PRO A 8 -8.89 3.98 -2.72
CA PRO A 8 -8.59 3.02 -3.79
C PRO A 8 -9.71 2.83 -4.84
N ASN A 9 -10.98 3.00 -4.45
CA ASN A 9 -12.11 2.95 -5.38
C ASN A 9 -12.07 4.06 -6.43
N LEU A 10 -11.57 5.24 -6.07
CA LEU A 10 -11.37 6.33 -7.02
C LEU A 10 -10.29 5.97 -8.04
N ILE A 11 -9.20 5.36 -7.59
CA ILE A 11 -8.11 4.88 -8.44
C ILE A 11 -8.64 3.83 -9.42
N THR A 12 -9.40 2.86 -8.92
CA THR A 12 -10.03 1.81 -9.73
C THR A 12 -10.90 2.41 -10.82
N LYS A 13 -11.81 3.34 -10.48
CA LYS A 13 -12.70 4.00 -11.43
C LYS A 13 -11.95 4.75 -12.55
N VAL A 14 -10.83 5.38 -12.23
CA VAL A 14 -9.98 6.02 -13.25
C VAL A 14 -9.39 4.96 -14.17
N PHE A 15 -8.80 3.90 -13.61
CA PHE A 15 -8.17 2.84 -14.37
C PHE A 15 -9.13 2.00 -15.22
N GLU A 16 -10.42 1.89 -14.86
CA GLU A 16 -11.45 1.28 -15.70
C GLU A 16 -11.60 1.99 -17.06
N ASN A 17 -11.25 3.27 -17.14
CA ASN A 17 -11.39 4.12 -18.31
C ASN A 17 -10.04 4.61 -18.84
N SER A 18 -8.96 3.91 -18.50
CA SER A 18 -7.59 4.28 -18.84
C SER A 18 -6.81 3.10 -19.39
N ASP A 19 -5.76 3.41 -20.14
CA ASP A 19 -4.72 2.47 -20.53
C ASP A 19 -3.37 2.91 -19.95
N TRP A 20 -2.29 2.19 -20.28
CA TRP A 20 -0.97 2.52 -19.76
C TRP A 20 -0.41 3.87 -20.24
N GLU A 21 -0.86 4.37 -21.39
CA GLU A 21 -0.38 5.63 -21.96
C GLU A 21 -0.98 6.83 -21.24
N ASP A 22 -2.24 6.74 -20.81
CA ASP A 22 -2.97 7.85 -20.19
C ASP A 22 -3.22 7.71 -18.68
N ALA A 23 -3.06 6.52 -18.09
CA ALA A 23 -3.38 6.24 -16.69
C ALA A 23 -2.71 7.20 -15.70
N GLU A 24 -1.45 7.57 -15.94
CA GLU A 24 -0.72 8.49 -15.06
C GLU A 24 -1.37 9.88 -15.05
N ILE A 25 -1.67 10.42 -16.22
CA ILE A 25 -2.23 11.76 -16.40
C ILE A 25 -3.67 11.79 -15.90
N ASN A 26 -4.48 10.80 -16.27
CA ASN A 26 -5.87 10.70 -15.85
C ASN A 26 -5.99 10.57 -14.33
N LEU A 27 -5.15 9.75 -13.70
CA LEU A 27 -5.15 9.60 -12.25
C LEU A 27 -4.68 10.88 -11.54
N LYS A 28 -3.60 11.50 -12.00
CA LYS A 28 -3.13 12.77 -11.41
C LYS A 28 -4.22 13.84 -11.47
N ASN A 29 -4.88 14.00 -12.62
CA ASN A 29 -5.92 14.99 -12.81
C ASN A 29 -7.12 14.75 -11.88
N GLU A 30 -7.58 13.50 -11.78
CA GLU A 30 -8.73 13.18 -10.94
C GLU A 30 -8.39 13.32 -9.44
N LEU A 31 -7.22 12.85 -8.99
CA LEU A 31 -6.80 13.03 -7.59
C LEU A 31 -6.64 14.50 -7.22
N ASN A 32 -6.01 15.32 -8.06
CA ASN A 32 -5.92 16.77 -7.85
C ASN A 32 -7.30 17.41 -7.71
N LYS A 33 -8.22 17.07 -8.62
CA LYS A 33 -9.59 17.58 -8.62
C LYS A 33 -10.33 17.22 -7.33
N GLN A 34 -10.20 15.98 -6.83
CA GLN A 34 -10.89 15.52 -5.63
C GLN A 34 -10.22 16.03 -4.34
N PHE A 35 -8.89 16.18 -4.31
CA PHE A 35 -8.18 16.54 -3.09
C PHE A 35 -8.08 18.05 -2.88
N LYS A 36 -8.18 18.87 -3.94
CA LYS A 36 -8.10 20.33 -3.82
C LYS A 36 -9.15 20.92 -2.88
N PRO A 37 -10.45 20.52 -2.93
CA PRO A 37 -11.44 20.97 -1.95
C PRO A 37 -11.08 20.59 -0.50
N VAL A 38 -10.51 19.39 -0.28
CA VAL A 38 -10.09 18.92 1.04
C VAL A 38 -8.95 19.77 1.59
N GLU A 39 -7.97 20.11 0.74
CA GLU A 39 -6.88 21.01 1.10
C GLU A 39 -7.41 22.38 1.52
N ILE A 40 -8.33 22.96 0.74
CA ILE A 40 -8.93 24.26 1.04
C ILE A 40 -9.65 24.22 2.40
N LEU A 41 -10.42 23.16 2.67
CA LEU A 41 -11.08 22.99 3.96
C LEU A 41 -10.08 22.87 5.11
N GLY A 42 -9.02 22.07 4.95
CA GLY A 42 -7.93 21.95 5.93
C GLY A 42 -7.28 23.30 6.24
N GLN A 43 -7.07 24.12 5.22
CA GLN A 43 -6.54 25.48 5.38
C GLN A 43 -7.52 26.44 6.08
N ILE A 44 -8.83 26.29 5.87
CA ILE A 44 -9.87 27.14 6.49
C ILE A 44 -10.03 26.82 7.98
N VAL A 45 -10.01 25.55 8.37
CA VAL A 45 -10.30 25.14 9.75
C VAL A 45 -9.11 25.28 10.71
N GLN A 46 -7.91 25.49 10.18
CA GLN A 46 -6.72 25.69 10.99
C GLN A 46 -6.84 26.96 11.86
N ASN A 47 -6.20 26.96 13.02
CA ASN A 47 -6.18 28.09 13.96
C ASN A 47 -4.86 28.12 14.75
N ALA A 48 -4.77 28.97 15.77
CA ALA A 48 -3.56 29.12 16.58
C ALA A 48 -3.12 27.81 17.28
N ASP A 49 -4.06 26.94 17.63
CA ASP A 49 -3.81 25.69 18.34
C ASP A 49 -3.71 24.48 17.38
N TRP A 50 -4.33 24.57 16.20
CA TRP A 50 -4.41 23.48 15.21
C TRP A 50 -3.86 23.95 13.86
N HIS A 51 -2.59 23.66 13.57
CA HIS A 51 -1.98 23.94 12.26
C HIS A 51 -2.35 22.85 11.23
N TYR A 52 -2.58 23.21 9.97
CA TYR A 52 -2.82 22.22 8.91
C TYR A 52 -1.51 21.86 8.18
N ASP A 53 -1.08 20.61 8.30
CA ASP A 53 0.20 20.11 7.76
C ASP A 53 0.08 19.65 6.31
N GLY A 54 -1.10 19.22 5.87
CA GLY A 54 -1.34 18.72 4.52
C GLY A 54 -2.18 17.45 4.49
N ILE A 55 -2.19 16.82 3.31
CA ILE A 55 -2.80 15.51 3.07
C ILE A 55 -1.69 14.46 2.92
N ASP A 56 -1.78 13.35 3.65
CA ASP A 56 -1.00 12.15 3.32
C ASP A 56 -1.67 11.47 2.12
N THR A 57 -0.99 11.49 0.97
CA THR A 57 -1.49 10.96 -0.29
C THR A 57 -1.25 9.45 -0.43
N SER A 58 -0.96 8.75 0.66
CA SER A 58 -0.96 7.29 0.68
C SER A 58 -2.42 6.79 0.59
N PRO A 59 -2.78 5.96 -0.40
CA PRO A 59 -4.13 5.41 -0.46
C PRO A 59 -4.35 4.45 0.70
N ALA A 60 -5.26 4.78 1.62
CA ALA A 60 -5.68 3.86 2.67
C ALA A 60 -6.69 2.85 2.09
N PRO A 61 -6.49 1.53 2.24
CA PRO A 61 -7.49 0.55 1.88
C PRO A 61 -8.58 0.45 2.94
N GLY A 62 -9.71 -0.09 2.50
CA GLY A 62 -10.85 -0.46 3.32
C GLY A 62 -11.45 -1.78 2.82
N LEU A 63 -12.42 -2.33 3.55
CA LEU A 63 -13.04 -3.62 3.18
C LEU A 63 -13.67 -3.61 1.78
N ASP A 64 -14.19 -2.47 1.36
CA ASP A 64 -14.78 -2.24 0.04
C ASP A 64 -13.88 -1.38 -0.88
N ALA A 65 -12.65 -1.08 -0.46
CA ALA A 65 -11.71 -0.24 -1.20
C ALA A 65 -10.31 -0.88 -1.25
N SER A 66 -10.01 -1.56 -2.35
CA SER A 66 -8.77 -2.33 -2.51
C SER A 66 -7.78 -1.68 -3.48
N ILE A 67 -6.55 -1.49 -3.02
CA ILE A 67 -5.35 -1.15 -3.81
C ILE A 67 -5.01 -2.29 -4.75
N GLY A 68 -5.11 -3.54 -4.27
CA GLY A 68 -4.94 -4.73 -5.10
C GLY A 68 -5.89 -4.67 -6.31
N LYS A 69 -7.17 -4.39 -6.09
CA LYS A 69 -8.18 -4.23 -7.15
C LYS A 69 -7.81 -3.12 -8.14
N ALA A 70 -7.35 -1.98 -7.65
CA ALA A 70 -6.92 -0.88 -8.52
C ALA A 70 -5.78 -1.33 -9.43
N ILE A 71 -4.76 -2.01 -8.89
CA ILE A 71 -3.64 -2.55 -9.67
C ILE A 71 -4.10 -3.58 -10.69
N GLU A 72 -4.98 -4.51 -10.31
CA GLU A 72 -5.53 -5.52 -11.24
C GLU A 72 -6.35 -4.89 -12.36
N THR A 73 -7.01 -3.76 -12.10
CA THR A 73 -7.82 -3.04 -13.08
C THR A 73 -6.95 -2.44 -14.18
N LEU A 74 -5.83 -1.79 -13.83
CA LEU A 74 -4.90 -1.26 -14.82
C LEU A 74 -4.15 -2.38 -15.57
N THR A 75 -3.73 -3.42 -14.85
CA THR A 75 -2.88 -4.48 -15.43
C THR A 75 -3.67 -5.53 -16.21
N GLY A 76 -4.97 -5.67 -15.95
CA GLY A 76 -5.81 -6.75 -16.46
C GLY A 76 -5.42 -8.14 -15.95
N LYS A 77 -4.59 -8.22 -14.90
CA LYS A 77 -4.01 -9.46 -14.37
C LYS A 77 -4.10 -9.49 -12.85
N ALA A 78 -3.97 -10.68 -12.27
CA ALA A 78 -3.93 -10.84 -10.82
C ALA A 78 -2.69 -10.14 -10.22
N PHE A 79 -2.83 -9.49 -9.07
CA PHE A 79 -1.71 -8.92 -8.33
C PHE A 79 -0.66 -10.00 -8.04
N GLY A 80 0.61 -9.66 -8.22
CA GLY A 80 1.73 -10.61 -8.21
C GLY A 80 2.16 -11.07 -9.61
N SER A 81 1.31 -10.87 -10.62
CA SER A 81 1.68 -11.16 -12.02
C SER A 81 2.67 -10.14 -12.59
N THR A 82 3.21 -10.46 -13.76
CA THR A 82 3.89 -9.48 -14.63
C THR A 82 3.09 -8.18 -14.70
N THR A 83 3.78 -7.03 -14.70
CA THR A 83 3.24 -5.65 -14.66
C THR A 83 2.80 -5.11 -13.29
N THR A 84 2.70 -5.95 -12.24
CA THR A 84 2.41 -5.47 -10.86
C THR A 84 3.42 -4.40 -10.42
N LEU A 85 4.72 -4.65 -10.60
CA LEU A 85 5.78 -3.69 -10.26
C LEU A 85 5.59 -2.35 -11.00
N SER A 86 5.28 -2.39 -12.29
CA SER A 86 5.07 -1.18 -13.10
C SER A 86 3.85 -0.38 -12.64
N ALA A 87 2.75 -1.06 -12.26
CA ALA A 87 1.57 -0.42 -11.72
C ALA A 87 1.85 0.24 -10.36
N CYS A 88 2.58 -0.45 -9.47
CA CYS A 88 3.03 0.10 -8.19
C CYS A 88 3.89 1.35 -8.39
N ALA A 89 4.80 1.34 -9.38
CA ALA A 89 5.65 2.46 -9.71
C ALA A 89 4.83 3.66 -10.23
N LEU A 90 3.88 3.43 -11.15
CA LEU A 90 2.99 4.47 -11.68
C LEU A 90 2.16 5.10 -10.57
N LEU A 91 1.50 4.29 -9.74
CA LEU A 91 0.71 4.77 -8.61
C LEU A 91 1.55 5.62 -7.66
N THR A 92 2.73 5.12 -7.27
CA THR A 92 3.63 5.84 -6.36
C THR A 92 4.11 7.16 -6.98
N LYS A 93 4.38 7.18 -8.29
CA LYS A 93 4.75 8.40 -9.00
C LYS A 93 3.62 9.42 -8.96
N VAL A 94 2.38 9.01 -9.21
CA VAL A 94 1.24 9.94 -9.20
C VAL A 94 1.01 10.53 -7.81
N ILE A 95 0.87 9.70 -6.78
CA ILE A 95 0.53 10.17 -5.43
C ILE A 95 1.61 11.06 -4.82
N LYS A 96 2.89 10.88 -5.21
CA LYS A 96 4.00 11.75 -4.79
C LYS A 96 4.04 13.10 -5.51
N ASN A 97 3.37 13.23 -6.66
CA ASN A 97 3.47 14.40 -7.54
C ASN A 97 2.09 15.05 -7.80
N LEU A 98 1.26 15.14 -6.76
CA LEU A 98 0.00 15.90 -6.79
C LEU A 98 0.25 17.39 -6.52
N ASP A 99 -0.61 18.24 -7.08
CA ASP A 99 -0.53 19.71 -7.01
C ASP A 99 -1.33 20.25 -5.80
N ILE A 100 -1.05 19.67 -4.63
CA ILE A 100 -1.63 19.99 -3.31
C ILE A 100 -0.54 20.03 -2.24
N LYS A 101 -0.83 20.62 -1.08
CA LYS A 101 0.01 20.52 0.12
C LYS A 101 -0.06 19.08 0.66
N SER A 102 0.90 18.26 0.23
CA SER A 102 1.11 16.92 0.75
C SER A 102 1.95 16.94 2.03
N CYS A 103 1.79 15.92 2.85
CA CYS A 103 2.60 15.68 4.04
C CYS A 103 2.77 14.18 4.28
N GLY A 104 3.49 13.84 5.36
CA GLY A 104 3.63 12.46 5.78
C GLY A 104 4.40 11.62 4.76
N TYR A 105 3.97 10.37 4.61
CA TYR A 105 4.72 9.39 3.85
C TYR A 105 4.44 9.49 2.35
N SER A 106 3.18 9.79 1.97
CA SER A 106 2.74 10.01 0.59
C SER A 106 3.22 8.89 -0.36
N GLY A 107 3.06 7.65 0.07
CA GLY A 107 3.63 6.47 -0.58
C GLY A 107 2.65 5.30 -0.64
N LEU A 108 2.83 4.44 -1.63
CA LEU A 108 1.98 3.27 -1.79
C LEU A 108 2.28 2.27 -0.67
N MET A 109 1.25 1.91 0.09
CA MET A 109 1.27 0.86 1.10
C MET A 109 0.61 -0.39 0.51
N LEU A 110 1.07 -1.58 0.91
CA LEU A 110 0.49 -2.85 0.48
C LEU A 110 0.15 -3.70 1.72
N PRO A 111 -0.85 -3.29 2.52
CA PRO A 111 -1.16 -3.94 3.79
C PRO A 111 -1.98 -5.23 3.55
N ILE A 112 -1.32 -6.37 3.67
CA ILE A 112 -1.86 -7.65 3.15
C ILE A 112 -3.18 -8.05 3.78
N ILE A 113 -3.32 -7.89 5.10
CA ILE A 113 -4.56 -8.26 5.81
C ILE A 113 -5.52 -7.08 5.99
N GLU A 114 -5.25 -5.91 5.43
CA GLU A 114 -6.19 -4.76 5.45
C GLU A 114 -6.81 -4.54 4.05
N ASP A 115 -6.29 -5.21 3.01
CA ASP A 115 -6.78 -5.15 1.64
C ASP A 115 -7.31 -6.51 1.17
N THR A 116 -8.57 -6.53 0.72
CA THR A 116 -9.28 -7.76 0.38
C THR A 116 -8.69 -8.52 -0.82
N VAL A 117 -8.23 -7.81 -1.85
CA VAL A 117 -7.65 -8.46 -3.03
C VAL A 117 -6.22 -8.90 -2.74
N LEU A 118 -5.43 -8.13 -2.01
CA LEU A 118 -4.09 -8.57 -1.61
C LEU A 118 -4.18 -9.86 -0.78
N ALA A 119 -5.04 -9.89 0.24
CA ALA A 119 -5.27 -11.09 1.04
C ALA A 119 -5.69 -12.30 0.19
N GLN A 120 -6.65 -12.11 -0.73
CA GLN A 120 -7.10 -13.16 -1.64
C GLN A 120 -5.97 -13.68 -2.53
N ARG A 121 -5.12 -12.80 -3.04
CA ARG A 121 -3.98 -13.18 -3.90
C ARG A 121 -2.85 -13.83 -3.10
N ALA A 122 -2.63 -13.45 -1.85
CA ALA A 122 -1.72 -14.17 -0.95
C ALA A 122 -2.22 -15.62 -0.74
N MET A 123 -3.51 -15.82 -0.45
CA MET A 123 -4.09 -17.15 -0.28
C MET A 123 -4.00 -18.02 -1.54
N ALA A 124 -4.02 -17.41 -2.73
CA ALA A 124 -3.86 -18.08 -4.00
C ALA A 124 -2.38 -18.32 -4.39
N ALA A 125 -1.42 -17.97 -3.52
CA ALA A 125 0.01 -18.04 -3.75
C ALA A 125 0.45 -17.29 -5.03
N ASN A 126 -0.22 -16.17 -5.34
CA ASN A 126 0.10 -15.35 -6.50
C ASN A 126 1.35 -14.48 -6.32
N TYR A 127 1.77 -14.25 -5.07
CA TYR A 127 3.01 -13.56 -4.77
C TYR A 127 3.62 -13.98 -3.43
N THR A 128 4.91 -13.69 -3.24
CA THR A 128 5.67 -13.97 -2.01
C THR A 128 6.04 -12.70 -1.23
N VAL A 129 6.63 -12.86 -0.04
CA VAL A 129 7.13 -11.73 0.76
C VAL A 129 8.35 -11.07 0.07
N GLU A 130 9.16 -11.84 -0.63
CA GLU A 130 10.29 -11.34 -1.43
C GLU A 130 9.79 -10.49 -2.60
N GLU A 131 8.68 -10.86 -3.22
CA GLU A 131 8.04 -10.05 -4.26
C GLU A 131 7.41 -8.77 -3.69
N LEU A 132 6.82 -8.80 -2.49
CA LEU A 132 6.42 -7.58 -1.78
C LEU A 132 7.62 -6.66 -1.51
N LEU A 133 8.77 -7.23 -1.14
CA LEU A 133 10.00 -6.48 -0.96
C LEU A 133 10.53 -5.93 -2.30
N LEU A 134 10.40 -6.67 -3.40
CA LEU A 134 10.68 -6.17 -4.74
C LEU A 134 9.76 -5.00 -5.09
N PHE A 135 8.46 -5.09 -4.83
CA PHE A 135 7.52 -3.99 -5.06
C PHE A 135 7.85 -2.77 -4.17
N SER A 136 8.40 -3.02 -2.98
CA SER A 136 8.93 -1.99 -2.08
C SER A 136 10.08 -1.18 -2.68
N SER A 137 10.75 -1.68 -3.72
CA SER A 137 11.77 -0.92 -4.47
C SER A 137 11.18 0.24 -5.27
N VAL A 138 9.88 0.24 -5.56
CA VAL A 138 9.17 1.32 -6.28
C VAL A 138 7.99 1.91 -5.52
N SER A 139 7.48 1.25 -4.48
CA SER A 139 6.50 1.82 -3.56
C SER A 139 7.18 2.67 -2.48
N GLY A 140 6.42 3.15 -1.50
CA GLY A 140 7.03 3.51 -0.23
C GLY A 140 6.70 2.43 0.82
N THR A 141 6.72 2.64 2.11
CA THR A 141 6.23 1.79 3.21
C THR A 141 6.97 0.49 3.47
N GLY A 142 7.41 -0.24 2.45
CA GLY A 142 8.08 -1.53 2.64
C GLY A 142 7.08 -2.67 2.81
N LEU A 143 7.35 -3.56 3.77
CA LEU A 143 6.47 -4.67 4.10
C LEU A 143 5.40 -4.20 5.08
N ASP A 144 4.12 -4.35 4.72
CA ASP A 144 3.02 -3.85 5.54
C ASP A 144 2.00 -4.94 5.89
N VAL A 145 1.73 -5.05 7.19
CA VAL A 145 0.81 -6.01 7.82
C VAL A 145 0.90 -7.43 7.26
N VAL A 146 2.12 -7.93 7.11
CA VAL A 146 2.40 -9.24 6.51
C VAL A 146 2.18 -10.35 7.53
N PRO A 147 1.19 -11.25 7.36
CA PRO A 147 0.93 -12.34 8.30
C PRO A 147 2.02 -13.41 8.21
N ILE A 148 2.70 -13.67 9.32
CA ILE A 148 3.78 -14.67 9.41
C ILE A 148 3.53 -15.63 10.57
N SER A 149 4.22 -16.77 10.57
CA SER A 149 4.15 -17.72 11.67
C SER A 149 4.60 -17.07 12.98
N GLY A 150 3.85 -17.29 14.06
CA GLY A 150 4.26 -16.89 15.40
C GLY A 150 5.48 -17.65 15.92
N SER A 151 5.87 -18.75 15.26
CA SER A 151 7.09 -19.50 15.56
C SER A 151 8.26 -19.15 14.65
N THR A 152 8.16 -18.12 13.81
CA THR A 152 9.29 -17.63 13.00
C THR A 152 10.46 -17.26 13.90
N SER A 153 11.66 -17.71 13.55
CA SER A 153 12.86 -17.46 14.34
C SER A 153 13.22 -15.98 14.38
N LYS A 154 13.90 -15.58 15.45
CA LYS A 154 14.42 -14.22 15.59
C LYS A 154 15.40 -13.91 14.45
N GLU A 155 16.24 -14.87 14.09
CA GLU A 155 17.26 -14.74 13.05
C GLU A 155 16.64 -14.44 11.68
N THR A 156 15.53 -15.11 11.33
CA THR A 156 14.79 -14.86 10.08
C THR A 156 14.17 -13.47 10.08
N ILE A 157 13.56 -13.04 11.20
CA ILE A 157 12.99 -11.69 11.32
C ILE A 157 14.07 -10.61 11.19
N GLU A 158 15.23 -10.82 11.83
CA GLU A 158 16.39 -9.92 11.70
C GLU A 158 16.92 -9.86 10.26
N GLY A 159 16.90 -10.98 9.53
CA GLY A 159 17.24 -11.04 8.11
C GLY A 159 16.32 -10.15 7.27
N ILE A 160 15.01 -10.28 7.43
CA ILE A 160 14.02 -9.46 6.71
C ILE A 160 14.20 -7.97 7.00
N TYR A 161 14.34 -7.61 8.28
CA TYR A 161 14.57 -6.20 8.64
C TYR A 161 15.89 -5.67 8.09
N ARG A 162 16.93 -6.52 8.00
CA ARG A 162 18.18 -6.16 7.34
C ARG A 162 17.95 -5.88 5.87
N ASP A 163 17.26 -6.74 5.13
CA ASP A 163 17.01 -6.54 3.71
C ASP A 163 16.18 -5.28 3.43
N VAL A 164 15.13 -5.04 4.22
CA VAL A 164 14.33 -3.81 4.17
C VAL A 164 15.19 -2.57 4.44
N ALA A 165 16.07 -2.62 5.45
CA ALA A 165 16.96 -1.52 5.79
C ALA A 165 17.98 -1.25 4.68
N PHE A 166 18.61 -2.30 4.12
CA PHE A 166 19.57 -2.13 3.03
C PHE A 166 18.90 -1.64 1.74
N LEU A 167 17.67 -2.06 1.45
CA LEU A 167 16.87 -1.51 0.35
C LEU A 167 16.58 -0.01 0.58
N SER A 168 16.22 0.39 1.80
CA SER A 168 16.03 1.78 2.17
C SER A 168 17.31 2.62 2.01
N ILE A 169 18.45 2.11 2.49
CA ILE A 169 19.76 2.78 2.39
C ILE A 169 20.22 2.92 0.94
N LYS A 170 19.91 1.92 0.08
CA LYS A 170 20.33 1.92 -1.33
C LYS A 170 19.73 3.09 -2.12
N TYR A 171 18.51 3.51 -1.81
CA TYR A 171 17.80 4.56 -2.53
C TYR A 171 17.78 5.87 -1.73
N PHE A 172 18.15 6.97 -2.39
CA PHE A 172 18.09 8.29 -1.76
C PHE A 172 16.64 8.64 -1.38
N ASN A 173 16.45 9.13 -0.15
CA ASN A 173 15.17 9.59 0.37
C ASN A 173 14.03 8.55 0.29
N LYS A 174 14.36 7.27 0.53
CA LYS A 174 13.39 6.18 0.61
C LYS A 174 13.40 5.58 2.02
N ALA A 175 12.56 6.13 2.91
CA ALA A 175 12.30 5.51 4.20
C ALA A 175 11.42 4.26 3.99
N LEU A 176 11.81 3.09 4.48
CA LEU A 176 10.96 1.89 4.46
C LEU A 176 10.69 1.43 5.89
N SER A 177 9.58 0.73 6.07
CA SER A 177 9.21 0.06 7.30
C SER A 177 8.94 -1.42 7.03
N ALA A 178 8.88 -2.20 8.10
CA ALA A 178 8.50 -3.59 8.02
C ALA A 178 7.56 -3.90 9.19
N ARG A 179 6.28 -4.05 8.87
CA ARG A 179 5.22 -4.46 9.80
C ARG A 179 4.91 -5.93 9.53
N LEU A 180 5.70 -6.80 10.16
CA LEU A 180 5.39 -8.22 10.24
C LEU A 180 4.29 -8.44 11.29
N PHE A 181 3.41 -9.40 11.04
CA PHE A 181 2.29 -9.72 11.90
C PHE A 181 2.38 -11.20 12.32
N PRO A 182 3.15 -11.53 13.38
CA PRO A 182 3.32 -12.91 13.84
C PRO A 182 2.06 -13.44 14.50
N ILE A 183 1.59 -14.62 14.09
CA ILE A 183 0.36 -15.23 14.61
C ILE A 183 0.70 -16.50 15.40
N PRO A 184 0.58 -16.48 16.74
CA PRO A 184 0.91 -17.62 17.60
C PRO A 184 0.14 -18.89 17.23
N GLY A 185 0.84 -20.02 17.22
CA GLY A 185 0.24 -21.34 16.98
C GLY A 185 -0.18 -21.62 15.54
N LYS A 186 0.12 -20.72 14.60
CA LYS A 186 -0.10 -20.92 13.16
C LYS A 186 1.20 -21.18 12.43
N THR A 187 1.14 -21.98 11.39
CA THR A 187 2.25 -22.37 10.52
C THR A 187 2.03 -21.87 9.08
N VAL A 188 3.10 -21.84 8.29
CA VAL A 188 3.06 -21.43 6.88
C VAL A 188 1.97 -22.20 6.12
N GLY A 189 1.15 -21.48 5.36
CA GLY A 189 0.03 -22.04 4.62
C GLY A 189 -1.28 -22.14 5.40
N ASP A 190 -1.27 -21.94 6.72
CA ASP A 190 -2.52 -21.90 7.50
C ASP A 190 -3.36 -20.69 7.08
N THR A 191 -4.66 -20.92 6.87
CA THR A 191 -5.62 -19.84 6.74
C THR A 191 -5.86 -19.18 8.10
N ILE A 192 -5.93 -17.85 8.09
CA ILE A 192 -6.20 -17.03 9.26
C ILE A 192 -7.51 -16.27 9.09
N HIS A 193 -8.24 -16.18 10.19
CA HIS A 193 -9.51 -15.45 10.27
C HIS A 193 -9.44 -14.45 11.41
N PHE A 194 -10.05 -13.30 11.20
CA PHE A 194 -10.09 -12.21 12.17
C PHE A 194 -11.53 -11.87 12.49
N ASP A 195 -11.82 -11.68 13.77
CA ASP A 195 -13.10 -11.11 14.23
C ASP A 195 -13.11 -9.58 14.09
N ASN A 196 -11.93 -8.97 13.90
CA ASN A 196 -11.80 -7.53 13.69
C ASN A 196 -12.41 -7.18 12.33
N PRO A 197 -13.42 -6.30 12.28
CA PRO A 197 -14.09 -5.94 11.03
C PRO A 197 -13.18 -5.24 10.02
N TYR A 198 -12.03 -4.69 10.43
CA TYR A 198 -11.09 -4.02 9.53
C TYR A 198 -9.99 -4.92 8.99
N LEU A 199 -9.95 -6.20 9.40
CA LEU A 199 -8.96 -7.16 8.93
C LEU A 199 -9.62 -8.21 8.03
N THR A 200 -8.93 -8.58 6.96
CA THR A 200 -9.36 -9.59 6.00
C THR A 200 -8.64 -10.92 6.27
N SER A 201 -9.40 -12.01 6.17
CA SER A 201 -8.84 -13.37 6.19
C SER A 201 -7.77 -13.56 5.10
N SER A 202 -6.68 -14.20 5.45
CA SER A 202 -5.53 -14.41 4.56
C SER A 202 -4.85 -15.75 4.88
N VAL A 203 -3.59 -15.92 4.48
CA VAL A 203 -2.75 -17.08 4.75
C VAL A 203 -1.49 -16.66 5.51
N ILE A 204 -0.95 -17.53 6.36
CA ILE A 204 0.42 -17.35 6.87
C ILE A 204 1.40 -17.47 5.70
N MET A 205 2.06 -16.36 5.37
CA MET A 205 3.02 -16.31 4.28
C MET A 205 4.36 -16.92 4.69
N PRO A 206 5.05 -17.61 3.78
CA PRO A 206 6.42 -18.09 4.00
C PRO A 206 7.39 -16.90 4.10
N LEU A 207 8.50 -17.14 4.80
CA LEU A 207 9.67 -16.28 4.87
C LEU A 207 10.87 -17.18 4.60
N ASP A 208 11.41 -17.15 3.37
CA ASP A 208 12.45 -18.08 2.92
C ASP A 208 13.87 -17.51 3.10
#